data_AF-A0A0G0IWH7-F1
#
_entry.id   AF-A0A0G0IWH7-F1
#
_cell.length_a   1.000
_cell.length_b   1.000
_cell.length_c   1.000
_cell.angle_alpha   90.00
_cell.angle_beta   90.00
_cell.angle_gamma   90.00
#
_symmetry.space_group_name_H-M   'P 1'
#
loop_
_entity.id
_entity.type
_entity.pdbx_description
1 polymer ?
#
loop_
_entity_poly.entity_id
_entity_poly.type
_entity_poly.pdbx_seq_one_letter_code
_entity_poly.pdbx_strand_id
1 'polypeptide(L)'
;MSEPKAGPVLYVLITSIDEVGKKMVEALLKEPRIKIVPYTFDNHRSAPEIVVAGEFFQTARIDQIGLITTEFPELVIVDNLKEDFAVSLAFVKRRIPCIRTRNPNCILDQIHSYLP
;
A
#
# COMPACT_ATOMS: atom_id res chain seq x y z
N MET A 1 -0.03 -11.69 32.07
CA MET A 1 0.30 -11.96 30.66
C MET A 1 0.27 -10.61 29.98
N SER A 2 1.42 -10.07 29.60
CA SER A 2 1.47 -8.74 28.98
C SER A 2 0.92 -8.86 27.56
N GLU A 3 -0.11 -8.07 27.24
CA GLU A 3 -0.57 -7.91 25.86
C GLU A 3 0.63 -7.56 24.97
N PRO A 4 0.71 -8.10 23.74
CA PRO A 4 1.72 -7.64 22.80
C PRO A 4 1.49 -6.14 22.62
N LYS A 5 2.45 -5.32 23.08
CA LYS A 5 2.49 -3.89 22.76
C LYS A 5 2.34 -3.83 21.24
N ALA A 6 1.19 -3.36 20.77
CA ALA A 6 0.96 -3.15 19.36
C ALA A 6 2.12 -2.30 18.85
N GLY A 7 3.01 -2.93 18.08
CA GLY A 7 4.14 -2.24 17.49
C GLY A 7 3.65 -1.12 16.57
N PRO A 8 4.55 -0.27 16.04
CA PRO A 8 4.20 0.78 15.10
C PRO A 8 3.37 0.19 13.96
N VAL A 9 2.14 0.69 13.80
CA VAL A 9 1.19 0.25 12.79
C VAL A 9 1.54 1.01 11.51
N LEU A 10 2.13 0.32 10.54
CA LEU A 10 2.34 0.92 9.23
C LEU A 10 1.14 0.65 8.34
N TYR A 11 0.58 1.74 7.81
CA TYR A 11 -0.50 1.69 6.83
C TYR A 11 0.13 1.54 5.45
N VAL A 12 -0.01 0.37 4.84
CA VAL A 12 0.51 0.09 3.51
C VAL A 12 -0.60 0.28 2.48
N LEU A 13 -0.33 1.11 1.48
CA LEU A 13 -1.21 1.31 0.34
C LEU A 13 -0.53 0.82 -0.94
N ILE A 14 -1.21 -0.03 -1.70
CA ILE A 14 -0.62 -0.66 -2.89
C ILE A 14 -1.17 0.02 -4.15
N THR A 15 -0.28 0.56 -4.98
CA THR A 15 -0.65 1.43 -6.11
C THR A 15 -1.28 0.71 -7.29
N SER A 16 -1.20 -0.62 -7.38
CA SER A 16 -1.89 -1.45 -8.37
C SER A 16 -1.88 -2.92 -7.92
N ILE A 17 -3.00 -3.62 -8.11
CA ILE A 17 -3.15 -5.04 -7.74
C ILE A 17 -3.20 -5.90 -9.02
N ASP A 18 -2.04 -6.01 -9.68
CA ASP A 18 -1.81 -7.02 -10.73
C ASP A 18 -1.32 -8.35 -10.11
N GLU A 19 -0.84 -9.30 -10.90
CA GLU A 19 -0.33 -10.58 -10.37
C GLU A 19 0.80 -10.41 -9.35
N VAL A 20 1.66 -9.40 -9.51
CA VAL A 20 2.74 -9.09 -8.56
C VAL A 20 2.16 -8.39 -7.33
N GLY A 21 1.29 -7.40 -7.54
CA GLY A 21 0.60 -6.69 -6.46
C GLY A 21 -0.18 -7.64 -5.56
N LYS A 22 -0.88 -8.63 -6.12
CA LYS A 22 -1.60 -9.67 -5.35
C LYS A 22 -0.66 -10.47 -4.45
N LYS A 23 0.45 -10.97 -4.99
CA LYS A 23 1.45 -11.72 -4.20
C LYS A 23 2.04 -10.87 -3.09
N MET A 24 2.23 -9.57 -3.32
CA MET A 24 2.68 -8.63 -2.31
C MET A 24 1.63 -8.44 -1.20
N VAL A 25 0.37 -8.16 -1.55
CA VAL A 25 -0.75 -8.07 -0.59
C VAL A 25 -0.81 -9.35 0.25
N GLU A 26 -0.79 -10.52 -0.39
CA GLU A 26 -0.86 -11.83 0.30
C GLU A 26 0.30 -12.07 1.27
N ALA A 27 1.50 -11.60 0.95
CA ALA A 27 2.64 -11.66 1.85
C ALA A 27 2.47 -10.67 3.02
N LEU A 28 2.03 -9.44 2.74
CA LEU A 28 1.85 -8.38 3.73
C LEU A 28 0.72 -8.70 4.72
N LEU A 29 -0.37 -9.34 4.26
CA LEU A 29 -1.48 -9.76 5.12
C LEU A 29 -1.08 -10.83 6.16
N LYS A 30 0.04 -11.54 5.94
CA LYS A 30 0.58 -12.50 6.91
C LYS A 30 1.36 -11.84 8.03
N GLU A 31 1.72 -10.56 7.89
CA GLU A 31 2.54 -9.86 8.87
C GLU A 31 1.69 -9.10 9.90
N PRO A 32 1.70 -9.49 11.18
CA PRO A 32 0.79 -8.95 12.20
C PRO A 32 1.03 -7.47 12.54
N ARG A 33 2.17 -6.92 12.13
CA ARG A 33 2.54 -5.51 12.36
C ARG A 33 2.09 -4.58 11.24
N ILE A 34 1.66 -5.13 10.10
CA ILE A 34 1.33 -4.37 8.90
C ILE A 34 -0.20 -4.31 8.78
N LYS A 35 -0.74 -3.10 8.61
CA LYS A 35 -2.15 -2.93 8.23
C LYS A 35 -2.21 -2.44 6.80
N ILE A 36 -2.94 -3.15 5.96
CA ILE A 36 -3.14 -2.73 4.58
C ILE A 36 -4.37 -1.82 4.53
N VAL A 37 -4.22 -0.66 3.89
CA VAL A 37 -5.34 0.24 3.61
C VAL A 37 -6.15 -0.35 2.45
N PRO A 38 -7.50 -0.40 2.54
CA PRO A 38 -8.36 -1.07 1.58
C PRO A 38 -8.53 -0.29 0.26
N TYR A 39 -7.50 0.43 -0.16
CA TYR A 39 -7.47 1.22 -1.38
C TYR A 39 -6.33 0.76 -2.29
N THR A 40 -6.57 0.80 -3.58
CA THR A 40 -5.55 0.75 -4.62
C THR A 40 -5.78 1.89 -5.60
N PHE A 41 -4.80 2.20 -6.45
CA PHE A 41 -4.96 3.21 -7.49
C PHE A 41 -4.82 2.55 -8.86
N ASP A 42 -5.43 3.13 -9.88
CA ASP A 42 -5.14 2.76 -11.27
C ASP A 42 -5.39 4.02 -12.10
N ASN A 43 -4.44 4.42 -12.94
CA ASN A 43 -4.51 5.71 -13.61
C ASN A 43 -5.35 5.73 -14.88
N HIS A 44 -5.87 4.59 -15.33
CA HIS A 44 -6.50 4.53 -16.65
C HIS A 44 -7.81 3.74 -16.76
N ARG A 45 -8.36 3.20 -15.66
CA ARG A 45 -9.67 2.54 -15.69
C ARG A 45 -10.44 2.80 -14.40
N SER A 46 -11.76 2.86 -14.51
CA SER A 46 -12.61 2.44 -13.39
C SER A 46 -12.30 0.96 -13.18
N ALA A 47 -11.29 0.65 -12.35
CA ALA A 47 -11.00 -0.73 -12.05
C ALA A 47 -12.06 -1.21 -11.05
N PRO A 48 -12.63 -2.41 -11.26
CA PRO A 48 -13.61 -2.97 -10.35
C PRO A 48 -13.02 -3.09 -8.94
N GLU A 49 -13.89 -3.30 -7.97
CA GLU A 49 -13.48 -3.74 -6.65
C GLU A 49 -12.70 -5.05 -6.76
N ILE A 50 -11.61 -5.17 -6.01
CA ILE A 50 -10.68 -6.30 -6.10
C ILE A 50 -10.67 -7.01 -4.75
N VAL A 51 -10.81 -8.34 -4.77
CA VAL A 51 -10.68 -9.17 -3.57
C VAL A 51 -9.37 -9.95 -3.65
N VAL A 52 -8.55 -9.84 -2.61
CA VAL A 52 -7.27 -10.58 -2.48
C VAL A 52 -7.25 -11.27 -1.13
N ALA A 53 -7.07 -12.60 -1.13
CA ALA A 53 -7.07 -13.42 0.08
C ALA A 53 -8.28 -13.20 1.02
N GLY A 54 -9.45 -12.82 0.45
CA GLY A 54 -10.67 -12.52 1.20
C GLY A 54 -10.80 -11.06 1.66
N GLU A 55 -9.74 -10.26 1.52
CA GLU A 55 -9.76 -8.83 1.84
C GLU A 55 -10.19 -8.00 0.62
N PHE A 56 -11.05 -7.03 0.87
CA PHE A 56 -11.65 -6.18 -0.15
C PHE A 56 -10.84 -4.89 -0.36
N PHE A 57 -10.61 -4.55 -1.63
CA PHE A 57 -9.90 -3.35 -2.05
C PHE A 57 -10.74 -2.54 -3.03
N GLN A 58 -10.96 -1.28 -2.70
CA GLN A 58 -11.57 -0.32 -3.59
C GLN A 58 -10.50 0.35 -4.47
N THR A 59 -10.77 0.47 -5.76
CA THR A 59 -9.92 1.30 -6.64
C THR A 59 -10.31 2.76 -6.47
N ALA A 60 -9.37 3.56 -5.98
CA ALA A 60 -9.48 5.00 -5.84
C ALA A 60 -8.85 5.73 -7.02
N ARG A 61 -9.40 6.90 -7.35
CA ARG A 61 -8.80 7.81 -8.32
C ARG A 61 -7.65 8.60 -7.69
N ILE A 62 -6.67 8.99 -8.51
CA ILE A 62 -5.47 9.72 -8.05
C ILE A 62 -5.80 11.02 -7.30
N ASP A 63 -6.85 11.73 -7.71
CA ASP A 63 -7.29 12.96 -7.05
C ASP A 63 -7.81 12.70 -5.61
N GLN A 64 -8.21 11.47 -5.29
CA GLN A 64 -8.65 11.06 -3.95
C GLN A 64 -7.49 10.73 -2.99
N ILE A 65 -6.23 10.69 -3.46
CA ILE A 65 -5.05 10.47 -2.60
C ILE A 65 -5.03 11.44 -1.41
N GLY A 66 -5.44 12.69 -1.62
CA GLY A 66 -5.47 13.70 -0.56
C GLY A 66 -6.44 13.37 0.57
N LEU A 67 -7.60 12.80 0.25
CA LEU A 67 -8.58 12.38 1.24
C LEU A 67 -8.05 11.18 2.04
N ILE A 68 -7.57 10.16 1.32
CA ILE A 68 -7.04 8.92 1.93
C ILE A 68 -5.86 9.23 2.85
N THR A 69 -4.97 10.14 2.46
CA THR A 69 -3.80 10.52 3.27
C THR A 69 -4.15 11.38 4.49
N THR A 70 -5.33 12.01 4.50
CA THR A 70 -5.85 12.70 5.69
C THR A 70 -6.38 11.69 6.71
N GLU A 71 -6.99 10.60 6.23
CA GLU A 71 -7.49 9.50 7.06
C GLU A 71 -6.37 8.63 7.62
N PHE A 72 -5.30 8.42 6.83
CA PHE A 72 -4.14 7.60 7.20
C PHE A 72 -2.85 8.44 7.16
N PRO A 73 -2.51 9.17 8.23
CA PRO A 73 -1.33 10.05 8.24
C PRO A 73 0.01 9.30 8.29
N GLU A 74 0.04 8.08 8.82
CA GLU A 74 1.24 7.22 8.94
C GLU A 74 1.34 6.20 7.79
N LEU A 75 1.06 6.67 6.58
CA LEU A 75 0.98 5.86 5.37
C LEU A 75 2.33 5.70 4.68
N VAL A 76 2.66 4.47 4.31
CA VAL A 76 3.70 4.16 3.32
C VAL A 76 3.03 3.59 2.09
N ILE A 77 3.41 4.14 0.94
CA ILE A 77 3.00 3.63 -0.36
C ILE A 77 3.93 2.51 -0.77
N VAL A 78 3.36 1.44 -1.29
CA VAL A 78 4.07 0.38 -1.97
C VAL A 78 3.67 0.41 -3.43
N ASP A 79 4.59 0.89 -4.25
CA ASP A 79 4.41 0.97 -5.69
C ASP A 79 5.06 -0.23 -6.37
N ASN A 80 4.24 -1.09 -6.97
CA ASN A 80 4.66 -2.34 -7.57
C ASN A 80 5.32 -2.16 -8.96
N LEU A 81 5.75 -0.93 -9.28
CA LEU A 81 6.42 -0.53 -10.52
C LEU A 81 5.64 -0.92 -11.78
N LYS A 82 4.34 -0.63 -11.77
CA LYS A 82 3.63 -0.32 -13.02
C LYS A 82 4.09 1.09 -13.45
N GLU A 83 4.18 1.38 -14.75
CA GLU A 83 4.66 2.66 -15.31
C GLU A 83 3.72 3.85 -15.03
N ASP A 84 3.22 3.97 -13.80
CA ASP A 84 2.17 4.91 -13.46
C ASP A 84 2.74 6.19 -12.85
N PHE A 85 3.41 6.95 -13.72
CA PHE A 85 4.14 8.17 -13.34
C PHE A 85 3.25 9.20 -12.60
N ALA A 86 1.94 9.23 -12.88
CA ALA A 86 1.03 10.20 -12.26
C ALA A 86 0.73 9.88 -10.80
N VAL A 87 0.49 8.60 -10.48
CA VAL A 87 0.28 8.12 -9.11
C VAL A 87 1.52 8.42 -8.27
N SER A 88 2.67 8.03 -8.80
CA SER A 88 3.98 8.25 -8.19
C SER A 88 4.29 9.75 -7.97
N LEU A 89 3.99 10.62 -8.94
CA LEU A 89 4.15 12.07 -8.81
C LEU A 89 3.23 12.67 -7.75
N ALA A 90 2.00 12.17 -7.63
CA ALA A 90 1.04 12.64 -6.63
C ALA A 90 1.52 12.35 -5.20
N PHE A 91 2.14 11.20 -4.96
CA PHE A 91 2.71 10.86 -3.65
C PHE A 91 3.94 11.71 -3.32
N VAL A 92 4.83 11.94 -4.29
CA VAL A 92 6.01 12.82 -4.11
C VAL A 92 5.59 14.24 -3.73
N LYS A 93 4.60 14.82 -4.44
CA LYS A 93 4.08 16.17 -4.13
C LYS A 93 3.55 16.29 -2.69
N ARG A 94 3.03 15.20 -2.14
CA ARG A 94 2.48 15.13 -0.79
C ARG A 94 3.48 14.65 0.27
N ARG A 95 4.74 14.38 -0.13
CA ARG A 95 5.82 13.88 0.74
C ARG A 95 5.46 12.59 1.49
N ILE A 96 4.67 11.72 0.85
CA ILE A 96 4.33 10.42 1.42
C ILE A 96 5.47 9.45 1.11
N PRO A 97 6.02 8.72 2.11
CA PRO A 97 7.01 7.69 1.87
C PRO A 97 6.52 6.67 0.83
N CYS A 98 7.37 6.34 -0.13
CA CYS A 98 7.02 5.42 -1.21
C CYS A 98 8.15 4.41 -1.44
N ILE A 99 7.82 3.14 -1.27
CA ILE A 99 8.68 2.00 -1.57
C ILE A 99 8.35 1.51 -2.96
N ARG A 100 9.35 1.52 -3.85
CA ARG A 100 9.21 1.07 -5.24
C ARG A 100 9.91 -0.25 -5.45
N THR A 101 9.17 -1.32 -5.73
CA THR A 101 9.75 -2.64 -5.94
C THR A 101 8.83 -3.55 -6.75
N ARG A 102 9.41 -4.37 -7.63
CA ARG A 102 8.71 -5.53 -8.25
C ARG A 102 9.00 -6.84 -7.52
N ASN A 103 9.93 -6.82 -6.57
CA ASN A 103 10.33 -8.01 -5.85
C ASN A 103 9.49 -8.14 -4.57
N PRO A 104 8.50 -9.05 -4.53
CA PRO A 104 7.67 -9.25 -3.35
C PRO A 104 8.45 -9.77 -2.14
N ASN A 105 9.64 -10.35 -2.35
CA ASN A 105 10.44 -10.89 -1.25
C ASN A 105 11.17 -9.81 -0.46
N CYS A 106 11.46 -8.66 -1.09
CA CYS A 106 12.22 -7.57 -0.45
C CYS A 106 11.31 -6.45 0.07
N ILE A 107 9.99 -6.57 -0.09
CA ILE A 107 9.06 -5.51 0.35
C ILE A 107 9.01 -5.42 1.87
N LEU A 108 9.03 -6.56 2.56
CA LEU A 108 9.00 -6.62 4.03
C LEU A 108 10.25 -6.00 4.64
N ASP A 109 11.43 -6.36 4.12
CA ASP A 109 12.70 -5.78 4.58
C ASP A 109 12.72 -4.25 4.43
N GLN A 110 12.24 -3.76 3.29
CA GLN A 110 12.14 -2.32 3.04
C GLN A 110 11.13 -1.67 3.98
N ILE A 111 9.94 -2.24 4.17
CA ILE A 111 8.94 -1.75 5.13
C ILE A 111 9.53 -1.70 6.54
N HIS A 112 10.23 -2.74 6.97
CA HIS A 112 10.86 -2.81 8.28
C HIS A 112 11.93 -1.73 8.48
N SER A 113 12.58 -1.24 7.42
CA SER A 113 13.49 -0.08 7.52
C SER A 113 12.79 1.25 7.84
N TYR A 114 11.48 1.34 7.56
CA TYR A 114 10.64 2.50 7.93
C TYR A 114 9.95 2.32 9.29
N LEU A 115 10.01 1.12 9.88
CA LEU A 115 9.48 0.86 11.21
C LEU A 115 10.56 1.16 12.26
N PRO A 116 10.27 1.94 13.31
CA PRO A 116 11.17 2.11 14.44
C PRO A 116 11.34 0.82 15.28
#